data_AF-A0AA39ZBB7-F1
#
_entry.id   AF-A0AA39ZBB7-F1
#
_cell.length_a   1.000
_cell.length_b   1.000
_cell.length_c   1.000
_cell.angle_alpha   90.00
_cell.angle_beta   90.00
_cell.angle_gamma   90.00
#
_symmetry.space_group_name_H-M   'P 1'
#
loop_
_entity.id
_entity.type
_entity.pdbx_description
1 polymer ?
#
loop_
_entity_poly.entity_id
_entity_poly.type
_entity_poly.pdbx_seq_one_letter_code
_entity_poly.pdbx_strand_id
1 'polypeptide(L)'
;MKLQILSLAALALIFEGHALDTRDMPVVRNGSVLLLNDKPWKAVGANVYWLGLDENVLPPPGEPYYPPLHASYPHPGRTTQIMAIITAMGGTMIRSHTLGISVGNPLSLWPLPNQTNPDAFKPIDWAIYQARVYGLRLMVPLVDNFDYYHGGKYTFLRWSGFNLSRSVDERNPLVQEFYNNPKVVDLFKTYIRTLLTHRNPYTNLTYAEDPTIFAIETGNELCGPVWGDMDVPAEWVRDIGRFVKELAPAKLFVDGTYGVNRTHFGVEEVDIFSNHYYPVSTAKLQRDLETCE
;
A
#
# COMPACT_ATOMS: atom_id res chain seq x y z
N MET A 1 -20.88 39.73 53.19
CA MET A 1 -20.95 39.37 51.76
C MET A 1 -19.62 39.77 51.13
N LYS A 2 -18.65 38.85 51.05
CA LYS A 2 -17.30 39.10 50.52
C LYS A 2 -17.17 38.34 49.19
N LEU A 3 -16.79 39.08 48.15
CA LEU A 3 -16.42 38.60 46.82
C LEU A 3 -15.15 37.73 46.92
N GLN A 4 -15.17 36.55 46.30
CA GLN A 4 -13.95 35.83 45.92
C GLN A 4 -14.10 35.40 44.46
N ILE A 5 -13.46 36.17 43.58
CA ILE A 5 -13.24 35.80 42.18
C ILE A 5 -11.93 35.00 42.18
N LEU A 6 -12.03 33.70 41.96
CA LEU A 6 -10.88 32.83 41.69
C LEU A 6 -10.43 33.09 40.24
N SER A 7 -9.29 33.75 40.11
CA SER A 7 -8.56 33.84 38.84
C SER A 7 -7.89 32.49 38.58
N LEU A 8 -8.31 31.78 37.53
CA LEU A 8 -7.51 30.72 36.92
C LEU A 8 -6.45 31.41 36.04
N ALA A 9 -5.21 31.47 36.51
CA ALA A 9 -4.07 31.76 35.67
C ALA A 9 -3.79 30.51 34.81
N ALA A 10 -3.99 30.62 33.50
CA ALA A 10 -3.57 29.61 32.54
C ALA A 10 -2.04 29.59 32.46
N LEU A 11 -1.43 28.46 32.79
CA LEU A 11 -0.02 28.22 32.58
C LEU A 11 0.19 27.90 31.09
N ALA A 12 0.48 28.92 30.28
CA ALA A 12 0.95 28.71 28.91
C ALA A 12 2.40 28.20 28.98
N LEU A 13 2.57 26.89 28.86
CA LEU A 13 3.88 26.29 28.56
C LEU A 13 4.25 26.69 27.13
N ILE A 14 5.17 27.64 27.02
CA ILE A 14 5.84 27.97 25.76
C ILE A 14 6.76 26.79 25.45
N PHE A 15 6.31 25.86 24.61
CA PHE A 15 7.22 24.97 23.91
C PHE A 15 7.96 25.81 22.88
N GLU A 16 9.27 25.98 23.05
CA GLU A 16 10.14 26.52 22.01
C GLU A 16 9.94 25.68 20.74
N GLY A 17 9.45 26.34 19.69
CA GLY A 17 9.05 25.72 18.45
C GLY A 17 10.24 25.19 17.67
N HIS A 18 10.65 23.95 17.94
CA HIS A 18 11.13 23.10 16.87
C HIS A 18 9.95 22.91 15.91
N ALA A 19 10.05 23.45 14.69
CA ALA A 19 9.10 23.12 13.65
C ALA A 19 9.02 21.60 13.57
N LEU A 20 7.85 21.03 13.87
CA LEU A 20 7.65 19.58 13.85
C LEU A 20 8.08 19.06 12.48
N ASP A 21 8.92 18.04 12.49
CA ASP A 21 9.39 17.42 11.27
C ASP A 21 8.19 16.79 10.55
N THR A 22 7.91 17.25 9.34
CA THR A 22 6.76 16.74 8.59
C THR A 22 6.90 15.25 8.29
N ARG A 23 8.09 14.65 8.38
CA ARG A 23 8.32 13.20 8.27
C ARG A 23 7.67 12.40 9.41
N ASP A 24 7.39 13.03 10.54
CA ASP A 24 6.68 12.42 11.68
C ASP A 24 5.16 12.58 11.59
N MET A 25 4.67 13.31 10.59
CA MET A 25 3.26 13.62 10.45
C MET A 25 2.58 12.75 9.37
N PRO A 26 1.38 12.23 9.64
CA PRO A 26 0.60 11.53 8.62
C PRO A 26 0.10 12.53 7.56
N VAL A 27 -0.08 12.02 6.34
CA VAL A 27 -0.95 12.70 5.36
C VAL A 27 -2.39 12.38 5.74
N VAL A 28 -3.23 13.39 5.86
CA VAL A 28 -4.64 13.24 6.24
C VAL A 28 -5.56 13.74 5.13
N ARG A 29 -6.82 13.31 5.15
CA ARG A 29 -7.85 13.74 4.20
C ARG A 29 -8.78 14.76 4.87
N ASN A 30 -9.13 15.81 4.14
CA ASN A 30 -10.23 16.72 4.47
C ASN A 30 -11.08 16.96 3.22
N GLY A 31 -12.25 16.32 3.16
CA GLY A 31 -13.09 16.32 1.96
C GLY A 31 -12.36 15.72 0.76
N SER A 32 -12.20 16.50 -0.31
CA SER A 32 -11.48 16.12 -1.53
C SER A 32 -9.99 16.53 -1.53
N VAL A 33 -9.46 17.02 -0.41
CA VAL A 33 -8.09 17.54 -0.30
C VAL A 33 -7.27 16.66 0.65
N LEU A 34 -6.04 16.36 0.26
CA LEU A 34 -5.04 15.78 1.17
C LEU A 34 -4.22 16.89 1.82
N LEU A 35 -3.88 16.72 3.09
CA LEU A 35 -3.14 17.68 3.89
C LEU A 35 -1.91 17.02 4.51
N LEU A 36 -0.82 17.77 4.60
CA LEU A 36 0.35 17.45 5.40
C LEU A 36 0.70 18.68 6.24
N ASN A 37 0.66 18.55 7.57
CA ASN A 37 0.84 19.67 8.49
C ASN A 37 -0.10 20.85 8.17
N ASP A 38 -1.40 20.55 8.04
CA ASP A 38 -2.49 21.48 7.70
C ASP A 38 -2.35 22.24 6.36
N LYS A 39 -1.36 21.86 5.53
CA LYS A 39 -1.14 22.44 4.21
C LYS A 39 -1.58 21.47 3.12
N PRO A 40 -2.17 21.96 2.01
CA PRO A 40 -2.48 21.13 0.86
C PRO A 40 -1.27 20.33 0.40
N TRP A 41 -1.46 19.01 0.31
CA TRP A 41 -0.47 18.05 -0.16
C TRP A 41 -1.02 17.34 -1.38
N LYS A 42 -0.17 17.11 -2.39
CA LYS A 42 -0.54 16.39 -3.60
C LYS A 42 0.33 15.15 -3.73
N ALA A 43 -0.28 14.02 -4.05
CA ALA A 43 0.45 12.83 -4.46
C ALA A 43 1.02 13.06 -5.86
N VAL A 44 2.34 13.18 -5.95
CA VAL A 44 3.08 13.37 -7.20
C VAL A 44 4.27 12.43 -7.18
N GLY A 45 4.39 11.56 -8.17
CA GLY A 45 5.55 10.68 -8.26
C GLY A 45 5.31 9.47 -9.15
N ALA A 46 6.26 8.53 -9.06
CA ALA A 46 6.31 7.36 -9.92
C ALA A 46 5.74 6.10 -9.25
N ASN A 47 5.36 5.13 -10.08
CA ASN A 47 5.30 3.74 -9.66
C ASN A 47 6.73 3.18 -9.72
N VAL A 48 7.27 2.78 -8.57
CA VAL A 48 8.55 2.05 -8.47
C VAL A 48 8.23 0.69 -7.85
N TYR A 49 7.74 -0.23 -8.67
CA TYR A 49 7.07 -1.44 -8.18
C TYR A 49 8.00 -2.42 -7.45
N TRP A 50 9.32 -2.32 -7.61
CA TRP A 50 10.32 -3.32 -7.25
C TRP A 50 11.09 -3.06 -5.93
N LEU A 51 10.62 -2.15 -5.06
CA LEU A 51 11.41 -1.72 -3.89
C LEU A 51 11.64 -2.80 -2.81
N GLY A 52 10.80 -3.84 -2.74
CA GLY A 52 10.95 -4.97 -1.81
C GLY A 52 11.47 -6.26 -2.47
N LEU A 53 11.17 -6.46 -3.75
CA LEU A 53 11.59 -7.59 -4.57
C LEU A 53 11.70 -7.10 -6.01
N ASP A 54 12.70 -7.55 -6.76
CA ASP A 54 13.04 -7.00 -8.07
C ASP A 54 13.32 -8.09 -9.09
N GLU A 55 12.83 -7.89 -10.32
CA GLU A 55 13.03 -8.81 -11.44
C GLU A 55 13.94 -8.24 -12.54
N ASN A 56 14.29 -6.95 -12.45
CA ASN A 56 14.91 -6.20 -13.55
C ASN A 56 16.43 -6.32 -13.59
N VAL A 57 17.04 -6.76 -12.49
CA VAL A 57 18.48 -6.71 -12.29
C VAL A 57 18.96 -8.08 -11.83
N LEU A 58 19.97 -8.62 -12.51
CA LEU A 58 20.68 -9.79 -12.03
C LEU A 58 21.54 -9.37 -10.84
N PRO A 59 21.39 -10.03 -9.68
CA PRO A 59 22.18 -9.67 -8.52
C PRO A 59 23.64 -10.16 -8.68
N PRO A 60 24.60 -9.56 -7.96
CA PRO A 60 25.98 -10.03 -7.94
C PRO A 60 26.10 -11.51 -7.54
N PRO A 61 27.18 -12.21 -7.96
CA PRO A 61 27.41 -13.59 -7.54
C PRO A 61 27.39 -13.75 -6.01
N GLY A 62 26.61 -14.71 -5.52
CA GLY A 62 26.47 -15.01 -4.09
C GLY A 62 25.27 -14.35 -3.41
N GLU A 63 24.62 -13.39 -4.05
CA GLU A 63 23.38 -12.78 -3.55
C GLU A 63 22.15 -13.65 -3.88
N PRO A 64 21.06 -13.57 -3.09
CA PRO A 64 19.83 -14.32 -3.35
C PRO A 64 19.24 -14.03 -4.73
N TYR A 65 19.02 -15.11 -5.50
CA TYR A 65 18.42 -15.05 -6.82
C TYR A 65 17.53 -16.27 -7.06
N TYR A 66 16.33 -16.05 -7.58
CA TYR A 66 15.40 -17.09 -7.97
C TYR A 66 15.19 -17.07 -9.50
N PRO A 67 15.94 -17.90 -10.26
CA PRO A 67 15.92 -17.89 -11.71
C PRO A 67 14.55 -18.06 -12.38
N PRO A 68 13.62 -18.92 -11.89
CA PRO A 68 12.34 -19.15 -12.57
C PRO A 68 11.46 -17.92 -12.72
N LEU A 69 11.60 -16.94 -11.82
CA LEU A 69 10.87 -15.67 -11.86
C LEU A 69 11.80 -14.47 -12.03
N HIS A 70 13.07 -14.72 -12.35
CA HIS A 70 14.11 -13.70 -12.49
C HIS A 70 14.23 -12.77 -11.25
N ALA A 71 13.87 -13.26 -10.07
CA ALA A 71 13.66 -12.43 -8.88
C ALA A 71 14.89 -12.36 -7.97
N SER A 72 15.17 -11.18 -7.42
CA SER A 72 16.23 -10.91 -6.45
C SER A 72 15.84 -9.78 -5.49
N TYR A 73 16.61 -9.57 -4.42
CA TYR A 73 16.43 -8.38 -3.59
C TYR A 73 17.11 -7.16 -4.23
N PRO A 74 16.45 -5.99 -4.27
CA PRO A 74 17.04 -4.79 -4.83
C PRO A 74 18.23 -4.32 -4.00
N HIS A 75 19.31 -3.94 -4.69
CA HIS A 75 20.51 -3.42 -4.02
C HIS A 75 20.20 -2.11 -3.27
N PRO A 76 20.61 -1.94 -1.99
CA PRO A 76 20.33 -0.74 -1.19
C PRO A 76 20.70 0.59 -1.85
N GLY A 77 21.78 0.61 -2.63
CA GLY A 77 22.22 1.77 -3.40
C GLY A 77 21.22 2.18 -4.50
N ARG A 78 20.63 1.21 -5.21
CA ARG A 78 19.61 1.48 -6.25
C ARG A 78 18.33 2.03 -5.62
N THR A 79 17.91 1.44 -4.51
CA THR A 79 16.78 1.92 -3.71
C THR A 79 17.00 3.35 -3.21
N THR A 80 18.20 3.66 -2.70
CA THR A 80 18.54 5.03 -2.25
C THR A 80 18.56 6.02 -3.41
N GLN A 81 19.15 5.62 -4.55
CA GLN A 81 19.28 6.48 -5.72
C GLN A 81 17.91 6.86 -6.30
N ILE A 82 16.95 5.93 -6.36
CA ILE A 82 15.62 6.25 -6.89
C ILE A 82 14.87 7.22 -5.98
N MET A 83 15.04 7.16 -4.65
CA MET A 83 14.49 8.18 -3.74
C MET A 83 15.06 9.56 -4.06
N ALA A 84 16.38 9.67 -4.20
CA ALA A 84 17.05 10.92 -4.53
C ALA A 84 16.57 11.51 -5.87
N ILE A 85 16.41 10.67 -6.90
CA ILE A 85 15.92 11.09 -8.21
C ILE A 85 14.50 11.65 -8.10
N ILE A 86 13.60 10.93 -7.42
CA ILE A 86 12.19 11.34 -7.32
C ILE A 86 12.06 12.64 -6.52
N THR A 87 12.80 12.78 -5.43
CA THR A 87 12.87 14.05 -4.68
C THR A 87 13.43 15.18 -5.54
N ALA A 88 14.50 14.95 -6.29
CA ALA A 88 15.09 15.97 -7.18
C ALA A 88 14.13 16.39 -8.31
N MET A 89 13.25 15.50 -8.76
CA MET A 89 12.19 15.79 -9.73
C MET A 89 10.96 16.47 -9.12
N GLY A 90 10.97 16.75 -7.80
CA GLY A 90 9.85 17.38 -7.10
C GLY A 90 8.71 16.42 -6.74
N GLY A 91 8.97 15.12 -6.76
CA GLY A 91 8.02 14.11 -6.30
C GLY A 91 7.80 14.19 -4.78
N THR A 92 6.59 13.81 -4.36
CA THR A 92 6.17 13.75 -2.96
C THR A 92 5.92 12.32 -2.49
N MET A 93 5.72 11.37 -3.41
CA MET A 93 5.41 9.99 -3.07
C MET A 93 5.90 8.97 -4.10
N ILE A 94 5.91 7.70 -3.70
CA ILE A 94 6.13 6.53 -4.56
C ILE A 94 5.01 5.53 -4.29
N ARG A 95 4.45 4.95 -5.36
CA ARG A 95 3.63 3.74 -5.26
C ARG A 95 4.51 2.53 -5.56
N SER A 96 4.51 1.53 -4.68
CA SER A 96 5.41 0.36 -4.83
C SER A 96 4.71 -0.94 -4.45
N HIS A 97 4.62 -1.84 -5.43
CA HIS A 97 3.97 -3.14 -5.30
C HIS A 97 4.62 -3.98 -4.22
N THR A 98 5.93 -4.24 -4.36
CA THR A 98 6.63 -5.25 -3.56
C THR A 98 6.92 -4.86 -2.12
N LEU A 99 6.52 -3.65 -1.70
CA LEU A 99 6.47 -3.28 -0.28
C LEU A 99 5.27 -3.92 0.43
N GLY A 100 4.22 -4.28 -0.31
CA GLY A 100 3.02 -4.92 0.25
C GLY A 100 2.64 -6.23 -0.42
N ILE A 101 2.97 -6.42 -1.69
CA ILE A 101 2.72 -7.65 -2.45
C ILE A 101 4.01 -8.47 -2.47
N SER A 102 4.11 -9.48 -1.60
CA SER A 102 5.30 -10.29 -1.46
C SER A 102 4.93 -11.71 -1.03
N VAL A 103 4.39 -12.48 -1.99
CA VAL A 103 3.88 -13.84 -1.76
C VAL A 103 4.32 -14.82 -2.86
N GLY A 104 4.36 -16.12 -2.57
CA GLY A 104 4.45 -17.20 -3.58
C GLY A 104 5.83 -17.40 -4.25
N ASN A 105 6.84 -16.62 -3.87
CA ASN A 105 8.22 -16.72 -4.33
C ASN A 105 9.12 -17.10 -3.15
N PRO A 106 10.16 -17.96 -3.30
CA PRO A 106 11.10 -18.25 -2.22
C PRO A 106 11.73 -17.02 -1.55
N LEU A 107 11.88 -15.91 -2.28
CA LEU A 107 12.39 -14.64 -1.78
C LEU A 107 11.30 -13.69 -1.28
N SER A 108 10.02 -13.99 -1.49
CA SER A 108 8.91 -13.20 -0.97
C SER A 108 8.84 -13.25 0.55
N LEU A 109 8.11 -12.30 1.15
CA LEU A 109 7.80 -12.26 2.57
C LEU A 109 7.09 -13.54 3.01
N TRP A 110 6.08 -13.98 2.24
CA TRP A 110 5.47 -15.30 2.40
C TRP A 110 5.79 -16.18 1.19
N PRO A 111 6.87 -17.00 1.22
CA PRO A 111 7.08 -18.01 0.18
C PRO A 111 5.99 -19.07 0.16
N LEU A 112 5.43 -19.38 1.33
CA LEU A 112 4.37 -20.36 1.58
C LEU A 112 3.35 -19.77 2.58
N PRO A 113 2.11 -20.27 2.62
CA PRO A 113 1.08 -19.69 3.47
C PRO A 113 1.48 -19.81 4.94
N ASN A 114 1.35 -18.70 5.68
CA ASN A 114 1.73 -18.59 7.10
C ASN A 114 3.22 -18.85 7.42
N GLN A 115 4.10 -18.80 6.42
CA GLN A 115 5.54 -18.94 6.62
C GLN A 115 6.21 -17.61 6.29
N THR A 116 6.76 -16.95 7.30
CA THR A 116 7.40 -15.64 7.13
C THR A 116 8.90 -15.82 6.87
N ASN A 117 9.37 -15.30 5.74
CA ASN A 117 10.79 -15.15 5.44
C ASN A 117 11.27 -13.78 5.97
N PRO A 118 12.07 -13.73 7.06
CA PRO A 118 12.52 -12.47 7.63
C PRO A 118 13.50 -11.72 6.74
N ASP A 119 14.21 -12.39 5.81
CA ASP A 119 15.15 -11.72 4.92
C ASP A 119 14.45 -10.79 3.91
N ALA A 120 13.20 -11.11 3.55
CA ALA A 120 12.39 -10.27 2.68
C ALA A 120 12.01 -8.92 3.31
N PHE A 121 12.02 -8.81 4.65
CA PHE A 121 11.80 -7.52 5.30
C PHE A 121 12.97 -6.57 5.11
N LYS A 122 14.22 -7.04 4.99
CA LYS A 122 15.41 -6.19 4.89
C LYS A 122 15.34 -5.13 3.77
N PRO A 123 15.02 -5.49 2.50
CA PRO A 123 14.88 -4.50 1.44
C PRO A 123 13.66 -3.58 1.64
N ILE A 124 12.54 -4.10 2.17
CA ILE A 124 11.32 -3.31 2.45
C ILE A 124 11.60 -2.28 3.55
N ASP A 125 12.24 -2.70 4.64
CA ASP A 125 12.66 -1.86 5.77
C ASP A 125 13.58 -0.75 5.30
N TRP A 126 14.56 -1.09 4.47
CA TRP A 126 15.48 -0.13 3.87
C TRP A 126 14.77 0.87 2.96
N ALA A 127 13.84 0.42 2.12
CA ALA A 127 13.08 1.30 1.24
C ALA A 127 12.21 2.30 2.01
N ILE A 128 11.54 1.85 3.08
CA ILE A 128 10.74 2.73 3.95
C ILE A 128 11.65 3.73 4.65
N TYR A 129 12.77 3.27 5.21
CA TYR A 129 13.73 4.17 5.84
C TYR A 129 14.29 5.22 4.87
N GLN A 130 14.66 4.82 3.65
CA GLN A 130 15.16 5.75 2.64
C GLN A 130 14.07 6.74 2.19
N ALA A 131 12.84 6.29 1.95
CA ALA A 131 11.74 7.20 1.64
C ALA A 131 11.57 8.25 2.75
N ARG A 132 11.66 7.85 4.02
CA ARG A 132 11.63 8.75 5.17
C ARG A 132 12.79 9.76 5.14
N VAL A 133 14.03 9.31 4.94
CA VAL A 133 15.21 10.19 4.87
C VAL A 133 15.02 11.28 3.82
N TYR A 134 14.47 10.93 2.66
CA TYR A 134 14.21 11.83 1.52
C TYR A 134 12.87 12.59 1.59
N GLY A 135 12.10 12.41 2.67
CA GLY A 135 10.82 13.09 2.87
C GLY A 135 9.68 12.61 1.95
N LEU A 136 9.86 11.49 1.24
CA LEU A 136 8.87 10.89 0.37
C LEU A 136 7.83 10.09 1.18
N ARG A 137 6.64 9.93 0.60
CA ARG A 137 5.58 9.05 1.11
C ARG A 137 5.41 7.80 0.26
N LEU A 138 4.90 6.73 0.86
CA LEU A 138 4.71 5.43 0.22
C LEU A 138 3.24 5.03 0.19
N MET A 139 2.74 4.71 -1.00
CA MET A 139 1.47 4.01 -1.22
C MET A 139 1.76 2.53 -1.47
N VAL A 140 1.13 1.66 -0.69
CA VAL A 140 1.45 0.23 -0.65
C VAL A 140 0.20 -0.61 -0.94
N PRO A 141 0.07 -1.23 -2.13
CA PRO A 141 -0.97 -2.23 -2.40
C PRO A 141 -0.70 -3.55 -1.69
N LEU A 142 -1.77 -4.21 -1.25
CA LEU A 142 -1.68 -5.43 -0.44
C LEU A 142 -1.70 -6.74 -1.26
N VAL A 143 -2.25 -6.70 -2.47
CA VAL A 143 -2.30 -7.86 -3.37
C VAL A 143 -2.24 -7.41 -4.82
N ASP A 144 -1.84 -8.28 -5.74
CA ASP A 144 -1.93 -8.04 -7.18
C ASP A 144 -3.16 -8.74 -7.76
N ASN A 145 -3.84 -8.11 -8.71
CA ASN A 145 -4.85 -8.79 -9.53
C ASN A 145 -4.24 -9.93 -10.36
N PHE A 146 -2.94 -9.86 -10.62
CA PHE A 146 -2.22 -10.78 -11.48
C PHE A 146 -1.47 -11.89 -10.71
N ASP A 147 -0.62 -12.62 -11.43
CA ASP A 147 0.15 -13.75 -10.95
C ASP A 147 1.61 -13.60 -11.42
N TYR A 148 2.27 -12.58 -10.90
CA TYR A 148 3.60 -12.15 -11.35
C TYR A 148 4.72 -12.62 -10.40
N TYR A 149 5.96 -12.13 -10.55
CA TYR A 149 7.11 -12.62 -9.76
C TYR A 149 6.96 -12.42 -8.24
N HIS A 150 6.15 -11.45 -7.83
CA HIS A 150 5.82 -11.12 -6.44
C HIS A 150 4.50 -11.72 -5.95
N GLY A 151 3.85 -12.53 -6.78
CA GLY A 151 2.57 -13.18 -6.49
C GLY A 151 1.35 -12.28 -6.70
N GLY A 152 0.23 -12.62 -6.04
CA GLY A 152 -1.05 -11.92 -6.19
C GLY A 152 -2.25 -12.78 -5.78
N LYS A 153 -3.47 -12.42 -6.21
CA LYS A 153 -4.72 -13.09 -5.79
C LYS A 153 -4.72 -14.59 -6.11
N TYR A 154 -4.12 -14.97 -7.23
CA TYR A 154 -3.95 -16.38 -7.63
C TYR A 154 -3.07 -17.18 -6.67
N THR A 155 -2.12 -16.54 -5.99
CA THR A 155 -1.30 -17.21 -4.98
C THR A 155 -2.15 -17.62 -3.77
N PHE A 156 -2.99 -16.71 -3.27
CA PHE A 156 -3.91 -16.99 -2.16
C PHE A 156 -4.97 -18.03 -2.52
N LEU A 157 -5.50 -17.97 -3.75
CA LEU A 157 -6.39 -18.98 -4.30
C LEU A 157 -5.74 -20.37 -4.30
N ARG A 158 -4.51 -20.50 -4.83
CA ARG A 158 -3.79 -21.78 -4.85
C ARG A 158 -3.51 -22.32 -3.47
N TRP A 159 -3.07 -21.46 -2.53
CA TRP A 159 -2.86 -21.87 -1.13
C TRP A 159 -4.14 -22.35 -0.43
N SER A 160 -5.30 -21.96 -0.95
CA SER A 160 -6.61 -22.32 -0.41
C SER A 160 -7.28 -23.47 -1.18
N GLY A 161 -6.57 -24.12 -2.10
CA GLY A 161 -7.06 -25.28 -2.84
C GLY A 161 -7.68 -24.97 -4.20
N PHE A 162 -7.73 -23.70 -4.62
CA PHE A 162 -8.15 -23.31 -5.97
C PHE A 162 -6.93 -23.29 -6.89
N ASN A 163 -6.68 -24.40 -7.60
CA ASN A 163 -5.53 -24.54 -8.49
C ASN A 163 -5.70 -23.73 -9.79
N LEU A 164 -5.66 -22.40 -9.66
CA LEU A 164 -5.87 -21.44 -10.75
C LEU A 164 -4.56 -20.69 -11.05
N SER A 165 -4.36 -20.36 -12.32
CA SER A 165 -3.28 -19.48 -12.77
C SER A 165 -3.85 -18.37 -13.65
N ARG A 166 -3.28 -17.17 -13.61
CA ARG A 166 -3.78 -16.06 -14.44
C ARG A 166 -3.80 -16.42 -15.93
N SER A 167 -2.71 -17.01 -16.45
CA SER A 167 -2.54 -17.28 -17.89
C SER A 167 -3.58 -18.23 -18.49
N VAL A 168 -4.24 -19.04 -17.66
CA VAL A 168 -5.23 -20.03 -18.09
C VAL A 168 -6.64 -19.66 -17.60
N ASP A 169 -6.74 -19.17 -16.37
CA ASP A 169 -7.99 -19.09 -15.63
C ASP A 169 -8.47 -17.66 -15.38
N GLU A 170 -7.93 -16.64 -16.06
CA GLU A 170 -8.35 -15.25 -15.82
C GLU A 170 -9.86 -15.02 -15.97
N ARG A 171 -10.53 -15.79 -16.85
CA ARG A 171 -11.98 -15.75 -17.06
C ARG A 171 -12.77 -16.81 -16.29
N ASN A 172 -12.09 -17.61 -15.48
CA ASN A 172 -12.75 -18.64 -14.68
C ASN A 172 -13.53 -17.96 -13.55
N PRO A 173 -14.85 -18.20 -13.40
CA PRO A 173 -15.63 -17.56 -12.33
C PRO A 173 -15.10 -17.88 -10.92
N LEU A 174 -14.36 -18.97 -10.73
CA LEU A 174 -13.74 -19.29 -9.43
C LEU A 174 -12.65 -18.30 -9.00
N VAL A 175 -12.19 -17.38 -9.85
CA VAL A 175 -11.30 -16.29 -9.41
C VAL A 175 -11.99 -15.37 -8.39
N GLN A 176 -13.33 -15.29 -8.41
CA GLN A 176 -14.13 -14.54 -7.43
C GLN A 176 -14.03 -15.11 -6.01
N GLU A 177 -13.57 -16.36 -5.84
CA GLU A 177 -13.35 -16.96 -4.52
C GLU A 177 -12.27 -16.23 -3.73
N PHE A 178 -11.41 -15.42 -4.37
CA PHE A 178 -10.48 -14.56 -3.64
C PHE A 178 -11.22 -13.54 -2.76
N TYR A 179 -12.35 -13.03 -3.24
CA TYR A 179 -13.17 -12.06 -2.52
C TYR A 179 -14.25 -12.75 -1.67
N ASN A 180 -14.83 -13.84 -2.16
CA ASN A 180 -16.04 -14.44 -1.57
C ASN A 180 -15.76 -15.57 -0.58
N ASN A 181 -14.60 -16.24 -0.68
CA ASN A 181 -14.31 -17.39 0.17
C ASN A 181 -13.73 -16.93 1.52
N PRO A 182 -14.42 -17.17 2.66
CA PRO A 182 -13.94 -16.67 3.95
C PRO A 182 -12.54 -17.17 4.31
N LYS A 183 -12.17 -18.40 3.90
CA LYS A 183 -10.83 -18.94 4.19
C LYS A 183 -9.73 -18.21 3.42
N VAL A 184 -10.01 -17.80 2.17
CA VAL A 184 -9.06 -17.04 1.36
C VAL A 184 -8.89 -15.64 1.94
N VAL A 185 -10.01 -15.00 2.30
CA VAL A 185 -10.03 -13.67 2.92
C VAL A 185 -9.30 -13.67 4.27
N ASP A 186 -9.53 -14.67 5.12
CA ASP A 186 -8.86 -14.80 6.42
C ASP A 186 -7.34 -15.02 6.27
N LEU A 187 -6.92 -15.83 5.29
CA LEU A 187 -5.51 -16.02 4.98
C LEU A 187 -4.87 -14.70 4.51
N PHE A 188 -5.58 -13.94 3.67
CA PHE A 188 -5.14 -12.63 3.22
C PHE A 188 -5.03 -11.62 4.38
N LYS A 189 -6.01 -11.56 5.27
CA LYS A 189 -5.94 -10.74 6.51
C LYS A 189 -4.77 -11.15 7.41
N THR A 190 -4.46 -12.44 7.49
CA THR A 190 -3.30 -12.93 8.26
C THR A 190 -1.99 -12.43 7.66
N TYR A 191 -1.88 -12.41 6.32
CA TYR A 191 -0.74 -11.80 5.63
C TYR A 191 -0.66 -10.29 5.90
N ILE A 192 -1.77 -9.55 5.77
CA ILE A 192 -1.84 -8.11 6.05
C ILE A 192 -1.37 -7.80 7.47
N ARG A 193 -1.84 -8.56 8.46
CA ARG A 193 -1.41 -8.41 9.86
C ARG A 193 0.08 -8.63 10.02
N THR A 194 0.63 -9.69 9.40
CA THR A 194 2.06 -9.99 9.45
C THR A 194 2.89 -8.84 8.89
N LEU A 195 2.49 -8.28 7.75
CA LEU A 195 3.15 -7.15 7.12
C LEU A 195 3.06 -5.88 7.98
N LEU A 196 1.84 -5.46 8.36
CA LEU A 196 1.63 -4.16 8.99
C LEU A 196 2.14 -4.09 10.43
N THR A 197 2.24 -5.21 11.12
CA THR A 197 2.74 -5.27 12.51
C THR A 197 4.25 -5.47 12.61
N HIS A 198 4.95 -5.68 11.49
CA HIS A 198 6.42 -5.72 11.47
C HIS A 198 7.01 -4.38 11.90
N ARG A 199 8.01 -4.42 12.79
CA ARG A 199 8.74 -3.24 13.27
C ARG A 199 10.01 -3.07 12.48
N ASN A 200 10.09 -1.95 11.76
CA ASN A 200 11.27 -1.59 10.99
C ASN A 200 12.43 -1.25 11.95
N PRO A 201 13.60 -1.92 11.84
CA PRO A 201 14.73 -1.68 12.73
C PRO A 201 15.40 -0.31 12.54
N TYR A 202 15.20 0.35 11.39
CA TYR A 202 15.78 1.66 11.11
C TYR A 202 14.92 2.82 11.62
N THR A 203 13.59 2.70 11.55
CA THR A 203 12.67 3.75 12.02
C THR A 203 12.12 3.48 13.42
N ASN A 204 12.27 2.24 13.91
CA ASN A 204 11.72 1.74 15.18
C ASN A 204 10.19 1.85 15.28
N LEU A 205 9.50 1.98 14.14
CA LEU A 205 8.04 2.02 14.04
C LEU A 205 7.55 0.74 13.37
N THR A 206 6.35 0.29 13.73
CA THR A 206 5.67 -0.70 12.89
C THR A 206 5.24 -0.06 11.57
N TYR A 207 5.05 -0.85 10.51
CA TYR A 207 4.54 -0.31 9.25
C TYR A 207 3.15 0.36 9.41
N ALA A 208 2.33 -0.16 10.32
CA ALA A 208 1.06 0.45 10.73
C ALA A 208 1.25 1.85 11.36
N GLU A 209 2.29 2.04 12.15
CA GLU A 209 2.61 3.31 12.84
C GLU A 209 3.35 4.30 11.91
N ASP A 210 4.22 3.84 11.02
CA ASP A 210 5.21 4.68 10.32
C ASP A 210 4.58 5.66 9.31
N PRO A 211 4.56 6.99 9.56
CA PRO A 211 3.91 7.97 8.69
C PRO A 211 4.49 8.05 7.27
N THR A 212 5.66 7.45 7.04
CA THR A 212 6.26 7.30 5.71
C THR A 212 5.36 6.51 4.78
N ILE A 213 4.70 5.46 5.28
CA ILE A 213 3.60 4.80 4.57
C ILE A 213 2.36 5.63 4.85
N PHE A 214 1.90 6.38 3.84
CA PHE A 214 0.75 7.28 4.00
C PHE A 214 -0.57 6.60 3.65
N ALA A 215 -0.52 5.63 2.74
CA ALA A 215 -1.71 4.96 2.22
C ALA A 215 -1.48 3.47 2.00
N ILE A 216 -2.51 2.69 2.34
CA ILE A 216 -2.64 1.28 2.02
C ILE A 216 -3.70 1.13 0.94
N GLU A 217 -3.39 0.40 -0.12
CA GLU A 217 -4.30 0.15 -1.24
C GLU A 217 -4.80 -1.30 -1.19
N THR A 218 -6.09 -1.54 -1.43
CA THR A 218 -6.67 -2.90 -1.39
C THR A 218 -5.89 -3.89 -2.26
N GLY A 219 -5.45 -3.44 -3.43
CA GLY A 219 -4.59 -4.20 -4.32
C GLY A 219 -4.30 -3.45 -5.62
N ASN A 220 -3.49 -4.04 -6.49
CA ASN A 220 -3.19 -3.50 -7.80
C ASN A 220 -4.22 -3.99 -8.84
N GLU A 221 -4.96 -3.04 -9.44
CA GLU A 221 -5.84 -3.28 -10.60
C GLU A 221 -6.88 -4.39 -10.39
N LEU A 222 -7.50 -4.43 -9.21
CA LEU A 222 -8.45 -5.49 -8.86
C LEU A 222 -9.64 -5.53 -9.82
N CYS A 223 -9.91 -6.72 -10.34
CA CYS A 223 -11.04 -7.05 -11.21
C CYS A 223 -11.63 -8.41 -10.81
N GLY A 224 -12.80 -8.71 -11.37
CA GLY A 224 -13.36 -10.05 -11.40
C GLY A 224 -12.77 -10.91 -12.54
N PRO A 225 -13.58 -11.80 -13.15
CA PRO A 225 -13.15 -12.66 -14.25
C PRO A 225 -13.04 -11.94 -15.61
N VAL A 226 -13.53 -10.70 -15.73
CA VAL A 226 -13.46 -9.93 -16.98
C VAL A 226 -12.58 -8.70 -16.77
N TRP A 227 -11.60 -8.52 -17.64
CA TRP A 227 -10.70 -7.37 -17.54
C TRP A 227 -11.47 -6.05 -17.55
N GLY A 228 -11.31 -5.25 -16.48
CA GLY A 228 -11.96 -3.96 -16.32
C GLY A 228 -13.46 -4.01 -15.98
N ASP A 229 -13.98 -5.16 -15.54
CA ASP A 229 -15.38 -5.29 -15.10
C ASP A 229 -15.70 -4.55 -13.79
N MET A 230 -14.66 -4.18 -13.04
CA MET A 230 -14.77 -3.63 -11.67
C MET A 230 -15.56 -4.55 -10.74
N ASP A 231 -15.63 -5.86 -11.02
CA ASP A 231 -16.38 -6.84 -10.24
C ASP A 231 -15.59 -7.24 -8.98
N VAL A 232 -15.48 -6.26 -8.09
CA VAL A 232 -14.91 -6.37 -6.75
C VAL A 232 -16.07 -6.12 -5.77
N PRO A 233 -16.38 -7.04 -4.84
CA PRO A 233 -17.50 -6.85 -3.93
C PRO A 233 -17.26 -5.70 -2.93
N ALA A 234 -18.22 -4.76 -2.81
CA ALA A 234 -18.16 -3.67 -1.85
C ALA A 234 -18.02 -4.15 -0.39
N GLU A 235 -18.67 -5.26 -0.05
CA GLU A 235 -18.54 -5.89 1.28
C GLU A 235 -17.11 -6.37 1.56
N TRP A 236 -16.41 -6.90 0.55
CA TRP A 236 -15.02 -7.31 0.71
C TRP A 236 -14.10 -6.09 0.89
N VAL A 237 -14.30 -5.02 0.11
CA VAL A 237 -13.56 -3.77 0.28
C VAL A 237 -13.77 -3.19 1.68
N ARG A 238 -15.02 -3.18 2.16
CA ARG A 238 -15.37 -2.76 3.52
C ARG A 238 -14.68 -3.61 4.58
N ASP A 239 -14.71 -4.93 4.43
CA ASP A 239 -14.13 -5.86 5.39
C ASP A 239 -12.60 -5.71 5.49
N ILE A 240 -11.90 -5.62 4.36
CA ILE A 240 -10.46 -5.35 4.34
C ILE A 240 -10.15 -3.93 4.84
N GLY A 241 -10.96 -2.94 4.46
CA GLY A 241 -10.82 -1.56 4.92
C GLY A 241 -10.91 -1.45 6.44
N ARG A 242 -11.93 -2.06 7.05
CA ARG A 242 -12.09 -2.11 8.52
C ARG A 242 -10.88 -2.74 9.18
N PHE A 243 -10.45 -3.88 8.65
CA PHE A 243 -9.29 -4.59 9.19
C PHE A 243 -8.02 -3.74 9.14
N VAL A 244 -7.76 -3.03 8.04
CA VAL A 244 -6.62 -2.11 7.94
C VAL A 244 -6.77 -0.92 8.89
N LYS A 245 -7.96 -0.33 9.00
CA LYS A 245 -8.22 0.81 9.91
C LYS A 245 -8.09 0.43 11.39
N GLU A 246 -8.45 -0.79 11.76
CA GLU A 246 -8.23 -1.32 13.11
C GLU A 246 -6.73 -1.47 13.43
N LEU A 247 -5.93 -1.93 12.47
CA LEU A 247 -4.49 -2.12 12.64
C LEU A 247 -3.70 -0.81 12.55
N ALA A 248 -4.09 0.06 11.63
CA ALA A 248 -3.32 1.21 11.18
C ALA A 248 -4.25 2.43 11.01
N PRO A 249 -4.85 2.95 12.10
CA PRO A 249 -5.94 3.94 12.04
C PRO A 249 -5.54 5.28 11.40
N ALA A 250 -4.24 5.61 11.38
CA ALA A 250 -3.72 6.83 10.77
C ALA A 250 -3.48 6.72 9.26
N LYS A 251 -3.55 5.51 8.67
CA LYS A 251 -3.32 5.32 7.23
C LYS A 251 -4.54 5.71 6.42
N LEU A 252 -4.32 6.35 5.29
CA LEU A 252 -5.36 6.46 4.27
C LEU A 252 -5.57 5.08 3.62
N PHE A 253 -6.79 4.77 3.24
CA PHE A 253 -7.14 3.54 2.55
C PHE A 253 -7.62 3.84 1.13
N VAL A 254 -7.00 3.18 0.16
CA VAL A 254 -7.20 3.42 -1.26
C VAL A 254 -7.92 2.24 -1.88
N ASP A 255 -8.98 2.52 -2.63
CA ASP A 255 -9.60 1.52 -3.50
C ASP A 255 -8.73 1.29 -4.73
N GLY A 256 -8.20 0.06 -4.82
CA GLY A 256 -7.33 -0.44 -5.88
C GLY A 256 -8.07 -1.18 -7.00
N THR A 257 -9.39 -1.07 -7.08
CA THR A 257 -10.18 -1.56 -8.23
C THR A 257 -9.68 -0.90 -9.52
N TYR A 258 -9.62 -1.65 -10.64
CA TYR A 258 -9.28 -1.07 -11.94
C TYR A 258 -10.43 -0.22 -12.48
N GLY A 259 -10.60 0.98 -11.93
CA GLY A 259 -11.72 1.88 -12.23
C GLY A 259 -12.33 2.50 -10.98
N VAL A 260 -13.06 3.60 -11.17
CA VAL A 260 -13.84 4.22 -10.10
C VAL A 260 -15.18 3.50 -9.98
N ASN A 261 -15.27 2.56 -9.04
CA ASN A 261 -16.47 1.76 -8.83
C ASN A 261 -17.49 2.47 -7.93
N ARG A 262 -18.62 2.90 -8.50
CA ARG A 262 -19.69 3.61 -7.79
C ARG A 262 -20.28 2.82 -6.62
N THR A 263 -20.26 1.49 -6.69
CA THR A 263 -20.80 0.66 -5.60
C THR A 263 -19.97 0.78 -4.32
N HIS A 264 -18.72 1.26 -4.41
CA HIS A 264 -17.81 1.43 -3.29
C HIS A 264 -17.92 2.79 -2.59
N PHE A 265 -18.70 3.74 -3.12
CA PHE A 265 -18.87 5.06 -2.49
C PHE A 265 -19.54 5.00 -1.10
N GLY A 266 -20.29 3.93 -0.82
CA GLY A 266 -20.86 3.65 0.50
C GLY A 266 -19.92 2.87 1.45
N VAL A 267 -18.63 2.74 1.12
CA VAL A 267 -17.63 2.14 1.99
C VAL A 267 -16.90 3.26 2.74
N GLU A 268 -17.27 3.48 3.99
CA GLU A 268 -16.77 4.61 4.82
C GLU A 268 -15.25 4.56 5.04
N GLU A 269 -14.67 3.36 4.98
CA GLU A 269 -13.26 3.14 5.19
C GLU A 269 -12.39 3.62 4.01
N VAL A 270 -12.97 3.83 2.81
CA VAL A 270 -12.23 4.27 1.61
C VAL A 270 -12.00 5.79 1.65
N ASP A 271 -10.73 6.18 1.71
CA ASP A 271 -10.31 7.58 1.70
C ASP A 271 -10.06 8.12 0.29
N ILE A 272 -9.56 7.27 -0.61
CA ILE A 272 -9.10 7.67 -1.94
C ILE A 272 -9.60 6.65 -2.97
N PHE A 273 -10.22 7.16 -4.04
CA PHE A 273 -10.47 6.40 -5.25
C PHE A 273 -9.36 6.65 -6.27
N SER A 274 -8.91 5.59 -6.93
CA SER A 274 -7.83 5.65 -7.91
C SER A 274 -8.25 5.00 -9.23
N ASN A 275 -7.56 5.32 -10.33
CA ASN A 275 -7.75 4.65 -11.62
C ASN A 275 -6.46 4.72 -12.43
N HIS A 276 -6.32 3.82 -13.39
CA HIS A 276 -5.21 3.74 -14.31
C HIS A 276 -5.69 4.07 -15.74
N TYR A 277 -4.88 4.81 -16.50
CA TYR A 277 -5.25 5.33 -17.81
C TYR A 277 -4.32 4.79 -18.89
N TYR A 278 -4.61 3.56 -19.33
CA TYR A 278 -3.90 2.87 -20.42
C TYR A 278 -4.85 2.64 -21.61
N PRO A 279 -4.66 3.33 -22.75
CA PRO A 279 -3.78 4.48 -22.96
C PRO A 279 -4.27 5.72 -22.18
N VAL A 280 -3.44 6.76 -22.11
CA VAL A 280 -3.80 8.03 -21.47
C VAL A 280 -5.05 8.60 -22.15
N SER A 281 -6.07 8.93 -21.35
CA SER A 281 -7.35 9.41 -21.85
C SER A 281 -7.95 10.45 -20.91
N THR A 282 -7.94 11.71 -21.35
CA THR A 282 -8.60 12.81 -20.63
C THR A 282 -10.11 12.64 -20.57
N ALA A 283 -10.72 12.02 -21.59
CA ALA A 283 -12.13 11.70 -21.59
C ALA A 283 -12.50 10.65 -20.54
N LYS A 284 -11.64 9.64 -20.31
CA LYS A 284 -11.84 8.66 -19.23
C LYS A 284 -11.70 9.36 -17.87
N LEU A 285 -10.66 10.17 -17.68
CA LEU A 285 -10.45 10.95 -16.46
C LEU A 285 -11.66 11.85 -16.15
N GLN A 286 -12.19 12.56 -17.14
CA GLN A 286 -13.33 13.44 -16.97
C GLN A 286 -14.58 12.68 -16.51
N ARG A 287 -14.88 11.51 -17.11
CA ARG A 287 -16.00 10.65 -16.67
C ARG A 287 -15.84 10.11 -15.26
N ASP A 288 -14.60 9.82 -14.84
CA ASP A 288 -14.33 9.38 -13.47
C ASP A 288 -14.57 10.53 -12.48
N LEU A 289 -14.15 11.76 -12.82
CA LEU A 289 -14.40 12.95 -11.99
C LEU A 289 -15.90 13.25 -11.85
N GLU A 290 -16.65 13.23 -12.96
CA GLU A 290 -18.11 13.39 -12.99
C GLU A 290 -18.84 12.29 -12.21
N THR A 291 -18.18 11.14 -12.01
CA THR A 291 -18.73 10.06 -11.20
C THR A 291 -18.61 10.35 -9.71
N CYS A 292 -17.67 11.19 -9.28
CA CYS A 292 -17.43 11.55 -7.88
C CYS A 292 -18.17 12.82 -7.41
N GLU A 293 -18.84 13.54 -8.32
CA GLU A 293 -19.69 14.72 -8.04
C GLU A 293 -21.14 14.34 -7.73
#